data_AF-A0A382S2A0-F1
#
_entry.id   AF-A0A382S2A0-F1
#
_cell.length_a   1.000
_cell.length_b   1.000
_cell.length_c   1.000
_cell.angle_alpha   90.00
_cell.angle_beta   90.00
_cell.angle_gamma   90.00
#
_symmetry.space_group_name_H-M   'P 1'
#
loop_
_entity.id
_entity.type
_entity.pdbx_description
1 polymer ?
#
loop_
_entity_poly.entity_id
_entity_poly.type
_entity_poly.pdbx_seq_one_letter_code
_entity_poly.pdbx_strand_id
1 'polypeptide(L)'
;KKIPKKIPIKEVIVFTKKFETMVRAGLPILESIKMIEKQTDHKGFRLIVENIHQSVESGNSLSDSFEQYPGAFDNIYINLLRAGESSGKVQLFLLKLVSNMEKQQKIKSDIKSALTYPIILLIVASAVVILMMLFVVPVFQDMFANTPGGLPGSTQMVVNISEFLRDPMRGGLFAISLVLVFVVLSFSIKKNYKLRRLWHRIVLKIPLFGGLVKKSSLAKIAMIQGNLRAAGVIEMEALDIAANSCKNLVIKEAMIDVKRGVFSGERLSDLFQKTPSIFASSFVALVSVGEKTGNMEEMYGSIASYYEEEMDVII
;
A
#
# COMPACT_ATOMS: atom_id res chain seq x y z
N LYS A 1 13.99 19.31 20.09
CA LYS A 1 14.48 18.15 19.30
C LYS A 1 13.63 18.01 18.04
N LYS A 2 14.17 17.60 16.89
CA LYS A 2 13.41 17.58 15.62
C LYS A 2 12.56 16.31 15.51
N ILE A 3 11.26 16.48 15.34
CA ILE A 3 10.32 15.37 15.16
C ILE A 3 10.51 14.75 13.77
N PRO A 4 10.68 13.42 13.66
CA PRO A 4 10.86 12.78 12.36
C PRO A 4 9.60 12.88 11.49
N LYS A 5 9.78 13.10 10.19
CA LYS A 5 8.66 13.20 9.23
C LYS A 5 7.90 11.88 9.01
N LYS A 6 8.52 10.74 9.32
CA LYS A 6 7.92 9.40 9.19
C LYS A 6 8.42 8.48 10.29
N ILE A 7 7.53 7.68 10.82
CA ILE A 7 7.81 6.65 11.82
C ILE A 7 7.64 5.26 11.19
N PRO A 8 8.47 4.25 11.53
CA PRO A 8 8.23 2.89 11.11
C PRO A 8 6.87 2.40 11.61
N ILE A 9 6.04 1.85 10.72
CA ILE A 9 4.69 1.36 11.06
C ILE A 9 4.69 0.36 12.22
N LYS A 10 5.77 -0.43 12.37
CA LYS A 10 5.94 -1.39 13.47
C LYS A 10 5.92 -0.71 14.84
N GLU A 11 6.53 0.47 14.97
CA GLU A 11 6.51 1.24 16.24
C GLU A 11 5.09 1.69 16.59
N VAL A 12 4.34 2.17 15.58
CA VAL A 12 2.95 2.60 15.76
C VAL A 12 2.08 1.41 16.15
N ILE A 13 2.23 0.24 15.51
CA ILE A 13 1.47 -0.97 15.87
C ILE A 13 1.76 -1.39 17.31
N VAL A 14 3.03 -1.44 17.71
CA VAL A 14 3.42 -1.82 19.07
C VAL A 14 2.87 -0.84 20.09
N PHE A 15 2.94 0.46 19.81
CA PHE A 15 2.34 1.50 20.64
C PHE A 15 0.84 1.31 20.81
N THR A 16 0.10 1.23 19.71
CA THR A 16 -1.36 1.13 19.73
C THR A 16 -1.82 -0.15 20.42
N LYS A 17 -1.09 -1.26 20.27
CA LYS A 17 -1.34 -2.51 21.02
C LYS A 17 -1.16 -2.33 22.53
N LYS A 18 -0.04 -1.75 22.96
CA LYS A 18 0.20 -1.50 24.38
C LYS A 18 -0.87 -0.57 24.94
N PHE A 19 -1.23 0.46 24.18
CA PHE A 19 -2.25 1.44 24.56
C PHE A 19 -3.64 0.80 24.66
N GLU A 20 -4.05 0.03 23.66
CA GLU A 20 -5.28 -0.77 23.69
C GLU A 20 -5.32 -1.67 24.92
N THR A 21 -4.25 -2.41 25.19
CA THR A 21 -4.20 -3.38 26.28
C THR A 21 -4.29 -2.71 27.65
N MET A 22 -3.60 -1.58 27.86
CA MET A 22 -3.66 -0.81 29.11
C MET A 22 -5.03 -0.17 29.31
N VAL A 23 -5.59 0.45 28.27
CA VAL A 23 -6.90 1.11 28.33
C VAL A 23 -8.03 0.08 28.50
N ARG A 24 -7.91 -1.10 27.90
CA ARG A 24 -8.82 -2.24 28.12
C ARG A 24 -8.70 -2.81 29.54
N ALA A 25 -7.51 -2.78 30.14
CA ALA A 25 -7.30 -3.17 31.54
C ALA A 25 -7.83 -2.13 32.54
N GLY A 26 -8.44 -1.03 32.07
CA GLY A 26 -9.03 0.01 32.90
C GLY A 26 -8.04 1.08 33.36
N LEU A 27 -6.81 1.07 32.85
CA LEU A 27 -5.82 2.09 33.20
C LEU A 27 -6.22 3.45 32.57
N PRO A 28 -6.10 4.57 33.29
CA PRO A 28 -6.36 5.89 32.74
C PRO A 28 -5.54 6.16 31.46
N ILE A 29 -6.14 6.85 30.49
CA ILE A 29 -5.50 7.13 29.18
C ILE A 29 -4.17 7.86 29.36
N LEU A 30 -4.14 8.90 30.18
CA LEU A 30 -2.94 9.70 30.42
C LEU A 30 -1.81 8.86 31.03
N GLU A 31 -2.13 8.01 32.01
CA GLU A 31 -1.18 7.11 32.65
C GLU A 31 -0.65 6.05 31.67
N SER A 32 -1.53 5.51 30.83
CA SER A 32 -1.17 4.55 29.78
C SER A 32 -0.16 5.15 28.79
N ILE A 33 -0.41 6.37 28.32
CA ILE A 33 0.50 7.07 27.40
C ILE A 33 1.87 7.29 28.06
N LYS A 34 1.88 7.74 29.33
CA LYS A 34 3.12 7.95 30.12
C LYS A 34 3.93 6.68 30.32
N MET A 35 3.28 5.55 30.57
CA MET A 35 3.96 4.26 30.69
C MET A 35 4.58 3.82 29.36
N ILE A 36 3.87 4.00 28.25
CA ILE A 36 4.35 3.62 26.92
C ILE A 36 5.49 4.52 26.47
N GLU A 37 5.44 5.82 26.79
CA GLU A 37 6.52 6.78 26.54
C GLU A 37 7.85 6.26 27.10
N LYS A 38 7.86 5.84 28.37
CA LYS A 38 9.05 5.29 29.05
C LYS A 38 9.57 4.00 28.42
N GLN A 39 8.68 3.19 27.85
CA GLN A 39 9.01 1.92 27.20
C GLN A 39 9.30 2.06 25.70
N THR A 40 9.29 3.28 25.15
CA THR A 40 9.53 3.52 23.72
C THR A 40 11.03 3.68 23.46
N ASP A 41 11.63 2.70 22.80
CA ASP A 41 13.05 2.72 22.44
C ASP A 41 13.36 3.69 21.30
N HIS A 42 12.45 3.77 20.31
CA HIS A 42 12.65 4.60 19.14
C HIS A 42 12.58 6.09 19.51
N LYS A 43 13.76 6.73 19.62
CA LYS A 43 13.94 8.11 20.09
C LYS A 43 13.00 9.11 19.43
N GLY A 44 12.81 9.00 18.11
CA GLY A 44 11.95 9.91 17.36
C GLY A 44 10.46 9.71 17.60
N PHE A 45 10.06 8.47 17.94
CA PHE A 45 8.66 8.16 18.25
C PHE A 45 8.35 8.47 19.71
N ARG A 46 9.32 8.27 20.62
CA ARG A 46 9.20 8.72 22.02
C ARG A 46 8.89 10.20 22.14
N LEU A 47 9.52 11.06 21.33
CA LEU A 47 9.21 12.50 21.28
C LEU A 47 7.77 12.80 20.85
N ILE A 48 7.22 11.99 19.94
CA ILE A 48 5.82 12.13 19.52
C ILE A 48 4.90 11.73 20.68
N VAL A 49 5.18 10.61 21.34
CA VAL A 49 4.39 10.14 22.49
C VAL A 49 4.46 11.13 23.66
N GLU A 50 5.64 11.70 23.95
CA GLU A 50 5.84 12.74 24.96
C GLU A 50 4.99 13.98 24.68
N ASN A 51 4.99 14.47 23.44
CA ASN A 51 4.16 15.62 23.07
C ASN A 51 2.66 15.30 23.11
N ILE A 52 2.26 14.08 22.72
CA ILE A 52 0.87 13.62 22.84
C ILE A 52 0.45 13.59 24.31
N HIS A 53 1.28 13.05 25.19
CA HIS A 53 1.05 13.04 26.63
C HIS A 53 0.82 14.47 27.15
N GLN A 54 1.73 15.40 26.84
CA GLN A 54 1.62 16.80 27.26
C GLN A 54 0.36 17.48 26.70
N SER A 55 0.01 17.21 25.44
CA SER A 55 -1.19 17.77 24.82
C SER A 55 -2.47 17.30 25.51
N VAL A 56 -2.57 16.00 25.81
CA VAL A 56 -3.71 15.43 26.55
C VAL A 56 -3.73 15.92 28.00
N GLU A 57 -2.57 16.02 28.65
CA GLU A 57 -2.43 16.58 30.01
C GLU A 57 -2.89 18.05 30.07
N SER A 58 -2.66 18.81 29.00
CA SER A 58 -3.14 20.20 28.87
C SER A 58 -4.64 20.34 28.55
N GLY A 59 -5.35 19.23 28.38
CA GLY A 59 -6.80 19.20 28.17
C GLY A 59 -7.26 19.14 26.71
N ASN A 60 -6.34 18.96 25.75
CA ASN A 60 -6.74 18.70 24.37
C ASN A 60 -7.33 17.30 24.23
N SER A 61 -8.24 17.14 23.26
CA SER A 61 -8.81 15.83 22.92
C SER A 61 -7.71 14.85 22.51
N LEU A 62 -7.96 13.56 22.71
CA LEU A 62 -7.05 12.49 22.34
C LEU A 62 -6.87 12.47 20.82
N SER A 63 -7.96 12.63 20.07
CA SER A 63 -7.93 12.67 18.60
C SER A 63 -7.12 13.85 18.04
N ASP A 64 -7.30 15.07 18.58
CA ASP A 64 -6.58 16.25 18.12
C ASP A 64 -5.08 16.20 18.49
N SER A 65 -4.75 15.60 19.63
CA SER A 65 -3.36 15.41 20.05
C SER A 65 -2.60 14.48 19.10
N PHE A 66 -3.27 13.44 18.58
CA PHE A 66 -2.68 12.50 17.62
C PHE A 66 -2.62 13.08 16.19
N GLU A 67 -3.60 13.91 15.81
CA GLU A 67 -3.71 14.50 14.46
C GLU A 67 -2.51 15.38 14.09
N GLN A 68 -1.84 15.96 15.07
CA GLN A 68 -0.61 16.75 14.89
C GLN A 68 0.56 15.96 14.27
N TYR A 69 0.45 14.61 14.22
CA TYR A 69 1.51 13.71 13.75
C TYR A 69 1.10 12.83 12.57
N PRO A 70 0.79 13.40 11.38
CA PRO A 70 0.37 12.64 10.20
C PRO A 70 1.46 11.70 9.64
N GLY A 71 2.71 11.86 10.09
CA GLY A 71 3.81 10.95 9.78
C GLY A 71 3.81 9.64 10.58
N ALA A 72 2.99 9.55 11.63
CA ALA A 72 2.81 8.39 12.49
C ALA A 72 1.37 7.86 12.44
N PHE A 73 0.37 8.75 12.50
CA PHE A 73 -1.05 8.41 12.54
C PHE A 73 -1.74 8.91 11.28
N ASP A 74 -2.37 8.00 10.52
CA ASP A 74 -3.08 8.38 9.30
C ASP A 74 -4.54 8.81 9.58
N ASN A 75 -5.24 9.33 8.57
CA ASN A 75 -6.63 9.78 8.73
C ASN A 75 -7.57 8.69 9.24
N ILE A 76 -7.30 7.41 8.93
CA ILE A 76 -8.12 6.30 9.44
C ILE A 76 -7.92 6.19 10.95
N TYR A 77 -6.66 6.29 11.40
CA TYR A 77 -6.30 6.30 12.81
C TYR A 77 -7.04 7.38 13.58
N ILE A 78 -6.93 8.63 13.11
CA ILE A 78 -7.52 9.79 13.78
C ILE A 78 -9.04 9.68 13.84
N ASN A 79 -9.71 9.27 12.76
CA ASN A 79 -11.18 9.21 12.75
C ASN A 79 -11.75 8.09 13.60
N LEU A 80 -11.10 6.92 13.66
CA LEU A 80 -11.51 5.86 14.58
C LEU A 80 -11.29 6.27 16.04
N LEU A 81 -10.20 6.98 16.31
CA LEU A 81 -9.91 7.52 17.65
C LEU A 81 -10.95 8.55 18.07
N ARG A 82 -11.30 9.49 17.17
CA ARG A 82 -12.33 10.52 17.37
C ARG A 82 -13.71 9.91 17.63
N ALA A 83 -14.06 8.87 16.87
CA ALA A 83 -15.30 8.12 17.09
C ALA A 83 -15.32 7.41 18.46
N GLY A 84 -14.18 6.84 18.87
CA GLY A 84 -14.05 6.23 20.19
C GLY A 84 -14.14 7.23 21.33
N GLU A 85 -13.53 8.40 21.16
CA GLU A 85 -13.59 9.51 22.11
C GLU A 85 -15.02 10.06 22.24
N SER A 86 -15.69 10.33 21.12
CA SER A 86 -17.06 10.87 21.08
C SER A 86 -18.10 9.89 21.63
N SER A 87 -17.91 8.59 21.41
CA SER A 87 -18.81 7.54 21.90
C SER A 87 -18.47 7.03 23.30
N GLY A 88 -17.37 7.48 23.91
CA GLY A 88 -16.85 6.98 25.18
C GLY A 88 -16.35 5.52 25.13
N LYS A 89 -16.17 4.95 23.93
CA LYS A 89 -15.78 3.55 23.70
C LYS A 89 -14.35 3.43 23.16
N VAL A 90 -13.42 4.24 23.65
CA VAL A 90 -12.02 4.28 23.19
C VAL A 90 -11.37 2.89 23.14
N GLN A 91 -11.64 2.03 24.13
CA GLN A 91 -11.17 0.64 24.21
C GLN A 91 -11.50 -0.14 22.92
N LEU A 92 -12.76 -0.07 22.48
CA LEU A 92 -13.25 -0.80 21.31
C LEU A 92 -12.59 -0.30 20.02
N PHE A 93 -12.41 1.02 19.89
CA PHE A 93 -11.81 1.60 18.69
C PHE A 93 -10.30 1.42 18.62
N LEU A 94 -9.61 1.39 19.76
CA LEU A 94 -8.21 0.99 19.82
C LEU A 94 -8.04 -0.46 19.36
N LEU A 95 -8.94 -1.38 19.75
CA LEU A 95 -8.92 -2.76 19.25
C LEU A 95 -9.12 -2.82 17.72
N LYS A 96 -10.09 -2.07 17.18
CA LYS A 96 -10.31 -1.95 15.73
C LYS A 96 -9.08 -1.38 15.01
N LEU A 97 -8.40 -0.42 15.61
CA LEU A 97 -7.16 0.17 15.09
C LEU A 97 -6.03 -0.86 15.01
N VAL A 98 -5.80 -1.60 16.10
CA VAL A 98 -4.81 -2.69 16.12
C VAL A 98 -5.10 -3.69 15.00
N SER A 99 -6.33 -4.20 14.96
CA SER A 99 -6.74 -5.19 13.93
C SER A 99 -6.54 -4.66 12.51
N ASN A 100 -6.94 -3.41 12.26
CA ASN A 100 -6.77 -2.77 10.96
C ASN A 100 -5.29 -2.69 10.56
N MET A 101 -4.43 -2.20 11.45
CA MET A 101 -3.01 -2.02 11.16
C MET A 101 -2.30 -3.36 10.97
N GLU A 102 -2.64 -4.38 11.75
CA GLU A 102 -2.09 -5.74 11.61
C GLU A 102 -2.47 -6.36 10.28
N LYS A 103 -3.75 -6.30 9.89
CA LYS A 103 -4.22 -6.78 8.58
C LYS A 103 -3.51 -6.07 7.43
N GLN A 104 -3.40 -4.73 7.49
CA GLN A 104 -2.66 -3.97 6.47
C GLN A 104 -1.18 -4.39 6.38
N GLN A 105 -0.54 -4.65 7.52
CA GLN A 105 0.85 -5.06 7.57
C GLN A 105 1.03 -6.51 7.08
N LYS A 106 0.09 -7.41 7.39
CA LYS A 106 0.04 -8.79 6.86
C LYS A 106 -0.06 -8.76 5.34
N ILE A 107 -1.07 -8.10 4.77
CA ILE A 107 -1.25 -7.95 3.31
C ILE A 107 0.04 -7.44 2.65
N LYS A 108 0.69 -6.43 3.23
CA LYS A 108 1.94 -5.89 2.69
C LYS A 108 3.10 -6.88 2.78
N SER A 109 3.17 -7.65 3.86
CA SER A 109 4.18 -8.69 4.07
C SER A 109 4.00 -9.83 3.06
N ASP A 110 2.77 -10.29 2.87
CA ASP A 110 2.46 -11.41 1.98
C ASP A 110 2.79 -11.06 0.53
N ILE A 111 2.41 -9.85 0.09
CA ILE A 111 2.81 -9.32 -1.23
C ILE A 111 4.34 -9.28 -1.36
N LYS A 112 5.06 -8.88 -0.31
CA LYS A 112 6.52 -8.83 -0.37
C LYS A 112 7.11 -10.23 -0.45
N SER A 113 6.59 -11.19 0.32
CA SER A 113 7.02 -12.58 0.31
C SER A 113 6.80 -13.23 -1.06
N ALA A 114 5.59 -13.07 -1.63
CA ALA A 114 5.22 -13.58 -2.95
C ALA A 114 6.20 -13.14 -4.05
N LEU A 115 6.65 -11.89 -3.98
CA LEU A 115 7.55 -11.29 -4.98
C LEU A 115 9.03 -11.57 -4.72
N THR A 116 9.40 -11.98 -3.51
CA THR A 116 10.80 -12.18 -3.15
C THR A 116 11.42 -13.30 -3.98
N TYR A 117 10.73 -14.43 -4.15
CA TYR A 117 11.25 -15.56 -4.93
C TYR A 117 11.43 -15.24 -6.42
N PRO A 118 10.42 -14.72 -7.16
CA PRO A 118 10.59 -14.34 -8.57
C PRO A 118 11.70 -13.31 -8.79
N ILE A 119 11.85 -12.33 -7.89
CA ILE A 119 12.89 -11.30 -8.01
C ILE A 119 14.28 -11.91 -7.84
N ILE A 120 14.49 -12.76 -6.83
CA ILE A 120 15.78 -13.43 -6.61
C ILE A 120 16.13 -14.31 -7.81
N LEU A 121 15.19 -15.11 -8.30
CA LEU A 121 15.40 -15.97 -9.46
C LEU A 121 15.77 -15.15 -10.70
N LEU A 122 15.07 -14.06 -10.96
CA LEU A 122 15.34 -13.17 -12.10
C LEU A 122 16.73 -12.53 -11.99
N ILE A 123 17.12 -12.08 -10.79
CA ILE A 123 18.45 -11.52 -10.54
C ILE A 123 19.54 -12.57 -10.83
N VAL A 124 19.39 -13.78 -10.29
CA VAL A 124 20.37 -14.86 -10.48
C VAL A 124 20.45 -15.28 -11.95
N ALA A 125 19.30 -15.49 -12.60
CA ALA A 125 19.25 -15.83 -14.02
C ALA A 125 19.89 -14.74 -14.90
N SER A 126 19.59 -13.47 -14.61
CA SER A 126 20.18 -12.33 -15.32
C SER A 126 21.69 -12.25 -15.11
N ALA A 127 22.17 -12.49 -13.88
CA ALA A 127 23.59 -12.50 -13.56
C ALA A 127 24.34 -13.60 -14.35
N VAL A 128 23.77 -14.81 -14.43
CA VAL A 128 24.34 -15.92 -15.21
C VAL A 128 24.39 -15.56 -16.70
N VAL A 129 23.29 -15.03 -17.26
CA VAL A 129 23.25 -14.61 -18.67
C VAL A 129 24.29 -13.53 -18.95
N ILE A 130 24.39 -12.50 -18.09
CA ILE A 130 25.39 -11.43 -18.24
C ILE A 130 26.81 -12.01 -18.17
N LEU A 131 27.10 -12.92 -17.24
CA LEU A 131 28.40 -13.58 -17.15
C LEU A 131 28.73 -14.37 -18.42
N MET A 132 27.78 -15.15 -18.94
CA MET A 132 27.97 -15.86 -20.21
C MET A 132 28.23 -14.88 -21.37
N MET A 133 27.50 -13.77 -21.43
CA MET A 133 27.68 -12.76 -22.46
C MET A 133 29.04 -12.06 -22.36
N LEU A 134 29.55 -11.78 -21.16
CA LEU A 134 30.81 -11.04 -20.99
C LEU A 134 32.05 -11.91 -21.15
N PHE A 135 31.99 -13.19 -20.77
CA PHE A 135 33.17 -14.07 -20.73
C PHE A 135 33.13 -15.20 -21.74
N VAL A 136 31.97 -15.82 -21.98
CA VAL A 136 31.87 -17.04 -22.80
C VAL A 136 31.69 -16.70 -24.27
N VAL A 137 30.78 -15.78 -24.61
CA VAL A 137 30.50 -15.40 -26.00
C VAL A 137 31.74 -14.86 -26.74
N PRO A 138 32.62 -14.03 -26.14
CA PRO A 138 33.83 -13.58 -26.84
C PRO A 138 34.80 -14.71 -27.18
N VAL A 139 34.92 -15.73 -26.31
CA VAL A 139 35.76 -16.90 -26.59
C VAL A 139 35.23 -17.65 -27.81
N PHE A 140 33.92 -17.80 -27.93
CA PHE A 140 33.31 -18.38 -29.12
C PHE A 140 33.54 -17.51 -30.37
N GLN A 141 33.44 -16.18 -30.26
CA GLN A 141 33.73 -15.29 -31.37
C GLN A 141 35.16 -15.48 -31.88
N ASP A 142 36.15 -15.55 -30.99
CA ASP A 142 37.56 -15.75 -31.35
C ASP A 142 37.79 -17.12 -32.03
N MET A 143 37.12 -18.17 -31.56
CA MET A 143 37.21 -19.52 -32.16
C MET A 143 36.69 -19.57 -33.60
N PHE A 144 35.71 -18.75 -33.95
CA PHE A 144 35.09 -18.74 -35.29
C PHE A 144 35.62 -17.63 -36.21
N ALA A 145 36.57 -16.81 -35.76
CA ALA A 145 37.10 -15.67 -36.51
C ALA A 145 37.73 -16.04 -37.86
N ASN A 146 38.26 -17.27 -38.01
CA ASN A 146 38.95 -17.73 -39.22
C ASN A 146 38.12 -18.70 -40.08
N THR A 147 36.84 -18.88 -39.79
CA THR A 147 35.98 -19.82 -40.52
C THR A 147 35.43 -19.19 -41.81
N PRO A 148 35.61 -19.83 -42.98
CA PRO A 148 35.05 -19.33 -44.24
C PRO A 148 33.51 -19.29 -44.17
N GLY A 149 32.93 -18.10 -44.35
CA GLY A 149 31.48 -17.88 -44.27
C GLY A 149 30.99 -17.17 -43.00
N GLY A 150 31.87 -16.93 -42.01
CA GLY A 150 31.54 -16.18 -40.80
C GLY A 150 30.50 -16.87 -39.90
N LEU A 151 29.97 -16.13 -38.92
CA LEU A 151 28.94 -16.62 -38.00
C LEU A 151 27.54 -16.53 -38.64
N PRO A 152 26.66 -17.53 -38.46
CA PRO A 152 25.24 -17.42 -38.81
C PRO A 152 24.58 -16.20 -38.16
N GLY A 153 23.62 -15.58 -38.84
CA GLY A 153 23.05 -14.28 -38.41
C GLY A 153 22.47 -14.26 -36.99
N SER A 154 21.89 -15.37 -36.51
CA SER A 154 21.41 -15.49 -35.13
C SER A 154 22.54 -15.45 -34.11
N THR A 155 23.68 -16.09 -34.39
CA THR A 155 24.87 -16.07 -33.54
C THR A 155 25.55 -14.70 -33.58
N GLN A 156 25.60 -14.06 -34.75
CA GLN A 156 26.14 -12.71 -34.89
C GLN A 156 25.35 -11.68 -34.06
N MET A 157 24.02 -11.83 -33.95
CA MET A 157 23.20 -10.97 -33.09
C MET A 157 23.60 -11.08 -31.61
N VAL A 158 23.88 -12.28 -31.12
CA VAL A 158 24.33 -12.51 -29.74
C VAL A 158 25.71 -11.91 -29.51
N VAL A 159 26.63 -12.06 -30.46
CA VAL A 159 27.96 -11.43 -30.43
C VAL A 159 27.84 -9.91 -30.38
N ASN A 160 26.99 -9.32 -31.22
CA ASN A 160 26.77 -7.86 -31.22
C ASN A 160 26.22 -7.37 -29.87
N ILE A 161 25.32 -8.11 -29.22
CA ILE A 161 24.83 -7.78 -27.87
C ILE A 161 25.93 -7.94 -26.82
N SER A 162 26.79 -8.95 -26.95
CA SER A 162 27.94 -9.17 -26.06
C SER A 162 28.98 -8.06 -26.17
N GLU A 163 29.38 -7.70 -27.39
CA GLU A 163 30.27 -6.57 -27.66
C GLU A 163 29.69 -5.26 -27.14
N PHE A 164 28.39 -5.05 -27.35
CA PHE A 164 27.67 -3.92 -26.77
C PHE A 164 27.78 -3.89 -25.25
N LEU A 165 27.50 -5.02 -24.55
CA LEU A 165 27.61 -5.09 -23.09
C LEU A 165 29.04 -4.91 -22.57
N ARG A 166 30.06 -5.29 -23.34
CA ARG A 166 31.48 -5.22 -22.96
C ARG A 166 32.10 -3.84 -23.19
N ASP A 167 31.60 -3.06 -24.16
CA ASP A 167 32.13 -1.74 -24.51
C ASP A 167 31.69 -0.64 -23.51
N PRO A 168 32.62 -0.04 -22.73
CA PRO A 168 32.31 1.03 -21.79
C PRO A 168 31.80 2.32 -22.45
N MET A 169 32.21 2.61 -23.69
CA MET A 169 31.82 3.82 -24.43
C MET A 169 30.51 3.64 -25.21
N ARG A 170 30.16 2.44 -25.67
CA ARG A 170 28.90 2.17 -26.40
C ARG A 170 27.79 1.61 -25.51
N GLY A 171 28.01 0.51 -24.78
CA GLY A 171 26.98 -0.09 -23.92
C GLY A 171 26.95 0.45 -22.51
N GLY A 172 28.09 0.88 -21.96
CA GLY A 172 28.13 1.56 -20.65
C GLY A 172 27.31 2.85 -20.65
N LEU A 173 27.48 3.68 -21.69
CA LEU A 173 26.68 4.89 -21.91
C LEU A 173 25.20 4.59 -22.12
N PHE A 174 24.85 3.52 -22.82
CA PHE A 174 23.46 3.14 -23.02
C PHE A 174 22.81 2.59 -21.74
N ALA A 175 23.51 1.77 -20.96
CA ALA A 175 23.05 1.28 -19.66
C ALA A 175 22.86 2.46 -18.68
N ILE A 176 23.80 3.40 -18.64
CA ILE A 176 23.67 4.64 -17.88
C ILE A 176 22.48 5.46 -18.40
N SER A 177 22.28 5.56 -19.72
CA SER A 177 21.13 6.26 -20.31
C SER A 177 19.81 5.60 -19.96
N LEU A 178 19.74 4.26 -19.92
CA LEU A 178 18.55 3.50 -19.54
C LEU A 178 18.21 3.71 -18.08
N VAL A 179 19.22 3.68 -17.20
CA VAL A 179 19.07 4.02 -15.79
C VAL A 179 18.63 5.47 -15.62
N LEU A 180 19.24 6.40 -16.36
CA LEU A 180 18.89 7.82 -16.33
C LEU A 180 17.45 8.05 -16.81
N VAL A 181 17.06 7.44 -17.93
CA VAL A 181 15.70 7.46 -18.48
C VAL A 181 14.72 6.86 -17.47
N PHE A 182 15.05 5.73 -16.85
CA PHE A 182 14.22 5.11 -15.81
C PHE A 182 14.07 6.01 -14.58
N VAL A 183 15.14 6.67 -14.13
CA VAL A 183 15.12 7.62 -13.01
C VAL A 183 14.29 8.86 -13.37
N VAL A 184 14.48 9.43 -14.56
CA VAL A 184 13.75 10.59 -15.06
C VAL A 184 12.26 10.27 -15.24
N LEU A 185 11.92 9.10 -15.79
CA LEU A 185 10.55 8.60 -15.89
C LEU A 185 9.95 8.42 -14.49
N SER A 186 10.68 7.76 -13.59
CA SER A 186 10.22 7.55 -12.20
C SER A 186 9.94 8.86 -11.47
N PHE A 187 10.78 9.87 -11.69
CA PHE A 187 10.58 11.20 -11.12
C PHE A 187 9.41 11.95 -11.79
N SER A 188 9.30 11.86 -13.12
CA SER A 188 8.25 12.50 -13.92
C SER A 188 6.87 11.91 -13.63
N ILE A 189 6.78 10.58 -13.45
CA ILE A 189 5.56 9.87 -13.03
C ILE A 189 5.13 10.34 -11.64
N LYS A 190 6.05 10.65 -10.73
CA LYS A 190 5.70 11.17 -9.39
C LYS A 190 5.19 12.62 -9.44
N LYS A 191 5.74 13.44 -10.33
CA LYS A 191 5.46 14.89 -10.41
C LYS A 191 4.24 15.23 -11.28
N ASN A 192 4.02 14.49 -12.36
CA ASN A 192 2.96 14.76 -13.32
C ASN A 192 1.74 13.84 -13.09
N TYR A 193 0.59 14.45 -12.79
CA TYR A 193 -0.66 13.74 -12.55
C TYR A 193 -1.07 12.82 -13.71
N LYS A 194 -1.00 13.31 -14.96
CA LYS A 194 -1.44 12.55 -16.15
C LYS A 194 -0.57 11.30 -16.35
N LEU A 195 0.74 11.44 -16.21
CA LEU A 195 1.68 10.31 -16.30
C LEU A 195 1.47 9.31 -15.17
N ARG A 196 1.29 9.79 -13.93
CA ARG A 196 1.00 8.95 -12.76
C ARG A 196 -0.26 8.12 -12.94
N ARG A 197 -1.32 8.76 -13.47
CA ARG A 197 -2.60 8.11 -13.75
C ARG A 197 -2.46 7.06 -14.84
N LEU A 198 -1.78 7.37 -15.94
CA LEU A 198 -1.54 6.43 -17.03
C LEU A 198 -0.75 5.21 -16.54
N TRP A 199 0.34 5.44 -15.79
CA TRP A 199 1.14 4.39 -15.19
C TRP A 199 0.30 3.48 -14.27
N HIS A 200 -0.48 4.07 -13.37
CA HIS A 200 -1.38 3.33 -12.48
C HIS A 200 -2.44 2.52 -13.25
N ARG A 201 -2.91 3.02 -14.40
CA ARG A 201 -3.82 2.27 -15.28
C ARG A 201 -3.12 1.10 -15.95
N ILE A 202 -1.86 1.25 -16.38
CA ILE A 202 -1.07 0.17 -16.96
C ILE A 202 -0.83 -0.93 -15.92
N VAL A 203 -0.43 -0.56 -14.70
CA VAL A 203 -0.17 -1.51 -13.61
C VAL A 203 -1.39 -2.40 -13.33
N LEU A 204 -2.61 -1.86 -13.41
CA LEU A 204 -3.84 -2.63 -13.20
C LEU A 204 -4.15 -3.64 -14.32
N LYS A 205 -3.49 -3.52 -15.48
CA LYS A 205 -3.63 -4.44 -16.62
C LYS A 205 -2.52 -5.50 -16.69
N ILE A 206 -1.46 -5.37 -15.89
CA ILE A 206 -0.38 -6.35 -15.87
C ILE A 206 -0.95 -7.68 -15.34
N PRO A 207 -0.75 -8.81 -16.05
CA PRO A 207 -1.19 -10.13 -15.58
C PRO A 207 -0.62 -10.44 -14.19
N LEU A 208 -1.40 -11.14 -13.36
CA LEU A 208 -1.11 -11.45 -11.94
C LEU A 208 -1.07 -10.21 -11.02
N PHE A 209 -0.21 -9.23 -11.30
CA PHE A 209 -0.05 -8.01 -10.48
C PHE A 209 -1.30 -7.14 -10.43
N GLY A 210 -1.95 -6.93 -11.58
CA GLY A 210 -3.13 -6.07 -11.67
C GLY A 210 -4.31 -6.64 -10.89
N GLY A 211 -4.47 -7.98 -10.89
CA GLY A 211 -5.45 -8.68 -10.08
C GLY A 211 -5.18 -8.49 -8.59
N LEU A 212 -3.94 -8.71 -8.17
CA LEU A 212 -3.52 -8.56 -6.78
C LEU A 212 -3.72 -7.13 -6.26
N VAL A 213 -3.34 -6.11 -7.03
CA VAL A 213 -3.55 -4.70 -6.67
C VAL A 213 -5.03 -4.37 -6.51
N LYS A 214 -5.90 -4.91 -7.38
CA LYS A 214 -7.36 -4.71 -7.28
C LYS A 214 -7.93 -5.38 -6.04
N LYS A 215 -7.68 -6.67 -5.84
CA LYS A 215 -8.18 -7.43 -4.67
C LYS A 215 -7.69 -6.80 -3.35
N SER A 216 -6.41 -6.45 -3.27
CA SER A 216 -5.84 -5.76 -2.12
C SER A 216 -6.49 -4.41 -1.83
N SER A 217 -6.79 -3.65 -2.90
CA SER A 217 -7.47 -2.37 -2.75
C SER A 217 -8.92 -2.53 -2.31
N LEU A 218 -9.65 -3.49 -2.87
CA LEU A 218 -11.04 -3.78 -2.50
C LEU A 218 -11.16 -4.27 -1.06
N ALA A 219 -10.29 -5.21 -0.63
CA ALA A 219 -10.20 -5.67 0.76
C ALA A 219 -9.97 -4.49 1.71
N LYS A 220 -9.00 -3.63 1.38
CA LYS A 220 -8.68 -2.45 2.19
C LYS A 220 -9.84 -1.45 2.24
N ILE A 221 -10.48 -1.15 1.11
CA ILE A 221 -11.64 -0.24 1.05
C ILE A 221 -12.76 -0.78 1.94
N ALA A 222 -13.11 -2.06 1.79
CA ALA A 222 -14.17 -2.70 2.56
C ALA A 222 -13.85 -2.69 4.05
N MET A 223 -12.63 -3.07 4.45
CA MET A 223 -12.21 -3.04 5.86
C MET A 223 -12.31 -1.63 6.45
N ILE A 224 -11.89 -0.60 5.73
CA ILE A 224 -11.99 0.80 6.19
C ILE A 224 -13.46 1.21 6.33
N GLN A 225 -14.28 0.91 5.33
CA GLN A 225 -15.71 1.22 5.35
C GLN A 225 -16.43 0.54 6.50
N GLY A 226 -16.20 -0.77 6.69
CA GLY A 226 -16.76 -1.53 7.80
C GLY A 226 -16.35 -0.95 9.14
N ASN A 227 -15.06 -0.67 9.35
CA ASN A 227 -14.57 -0.11 10.60
C ASN A 227 -15.13 1.29 10.91
N LEU A 228 -15.22 2.16 9.91
CA LEU A 228 -15.74 3.53 10.07
C LEU A 228 -17.26 3.55 10.25
N ARG A 229 -18.01 2.70 9.54
CA ARG A 229 -19.46 2.55 9.75
C ARG A 229 -19.77 1.99 11.14
N ALA A 230 -19.00 0.99 11.57
CA ALA A 230 -19.03 0.47 12.94
C ALA A 230 -18.61 1.52 13.99
N ALA A 231 -18.02 2.63 13.54
CA ALA A 231 -17.67 3.78 14.34
C ALA A 231 -18.75 4.87 14.37
N GLY A 232 -19.85 4.68 13.64
CA GLY A 232 -20.88 5.70 13.47
C GLY A 232 -20.44 6.88 12.60
N VAL A 233 -19.34 6.74 11.84
CA VAL A 233 -18.89 7.79 10.90
C VAL A 233 -19.88 7.86 9.75
N ILE A 234 -20.26 9.08 9.38
CA ILE A 234 -21.20 9.33 8.29
C ILE A 234 -20.66 8.78 6.95
N GLU A 235 -21.54 8.26 6.09
CA GLU A 235 -21.15 7.56 4.87
C GLU A 235 -20.25 8.39 3.94
N MET A 236 -20.59 9.68 3.79
CA MET A 236 -19.83 10.60 2.95
C MET A 236 -18.38 10.77 3.41
N GLU A 237 -18.17 10.82 4.73
CA GLU A 237 -16.84 10.92 5.33
C GLU A 237 -16.09 9.60 5.24
N ALA A 238 -16.79 8.48 5.49
CA ALA A 238 -16.22 7.14 5.34
C ALA A 238 -15.73 6.88 3.90
N LEU A 239 -16.51 7.27 2.88
CA LEU A 239 -16.13 7.23 1.47
C LEU A 239 -14.91 8.10 1.17
N ASP A 240 -14.83 9.31 1.73
CA ASP A 240 -13.67 10.17 1.53
C ASP A 240 -12.38 9.61 2.14
N ILE A 241 -12.47 9.09 3.37
CA ILE A 241 -11.34 8.44 4.05
C ILE A 241 -10.88 7.21 3.28
N ALA A 242 -11.82 6.34 2.86
CA ALA A 242 -11.52 5.16 2.08
C ALA A 242 -10.85 5.52 0.74
N ALA A 243 -11.36 6.54 0.02
CA ALA A 243 -10.77 7.03 -1.22
C ALA A 243 -9.34 7.55 -1.00
N ASN A 244 -9.10 8.32 0.06
CA ASN A 244 -7.78 8.87 0.37
C ASN A 244 -6.76 7.81 0.82
N SER A 245 -7.23 6.65 1.31
CA SER A 245 -6.38 5.51 1.68
C SER A 245 -5.82 4.72 0.47
N CYS A 246 -6.42 4.93 -0.71
CA CYS A 246 -6.07 4.24 -1.95
C CYS A 246 -4.80 4.82 -2.57
N LYS A 247 -3.78 3.97 -2.78
CA LYS A 247 -2.51 4.38 -3.42
C LYS A 247 -2.63 4.51 -4.93
N ASN A 248 -3.43 3.64 -5.56
CA ASN A 248 -3.66 3.69 -7.00
C ASN A 248 -4.67 4.80 -7.32
N LEU A 249 -4.25 5.77 -8.14
CA LEU A 249 -5.08 6.92 -8.52
C LEU A 249 -6.34 6.54 -9.26
N VAL A 250 -6.31 5.49 -10.09
CA VAL A 250 -7.48 5.07 -10.88
C VAL A 250 -8.57 4.55 -9.94
N ILE A 251 -8.17 3.82 -8.89
CA ILE A 251 -9.09 3.33 -7.85
C ILE A 251 -9.56 4.50 -6.97
N LYS A 252 -8.66 5.42 -6.60
CA LYS A 252 -9.00 6.62 -5.84
C LYS A 252 -10.02 7.51 -6.57
N GLU A 253 -9.80 7.78 -7.86
CA GLU A 253 -10.73 8.53 -8.71
C GLU A 253 -12.10 7.84 -8.74
N ALA A 254 -12.13 6.52 -8.95
CA ALA A 254 -13.39 5.78 -8.95
C ALA A 254 -14.15 5.86 -7.61
N MET A 255 -13.44 5.81 -6.48
CA MET A 255 -14.05 6.03 -5.16
C MET A 255 -14.56 7.47 -4.98
N ILE A 256 -13.85 8.48 -5.50
CA ILE A 256 -14.30 9.87 -5.49
C ILE A 256 -15.57 10.04 -6.33
N ASP A 257 -15.66 9.37 -7.47
CA ASP A 257 -16.84 9.41 -8.34
C ASP A 257 -18.04 8.72 -7.68
N VAL A 258 -17.83 7.60 -6.98
CA VAL A 258 -18.86 6.98 -6.11
C VAL A 258 -19.32 7.97 -5.04
N LYS A 259 -18.41 8.63 -4.33
CA LYS A 259 -18.77 9.64 -3.32
C LYS A 259 -19.64 10.77 -3.90
N ARG A 260 -19.31 11.27 -5.09
CA ARG A 260 -20.09 12.31 -5.79
C ARG A 260 -21.50 11.82 -6.17
N GLY A 261 -21.62 10.57 -6.59
CA GLY A 261 -22.91 9.96 -6.91
C GLY A 261 -23.80 9.81 -5.68
N VAL A 262 -23.24 9.35 -4.55
CA VAL A 262 -23.97 9.23 -3.28
C VAL A 262 -24.49 10.59 -2.80
N PHE A 263 -23.68 11.65 -2.94
CA PHE A 263 -24.11 13.01 -2.65
C PHE A 263 -25.31 13.46 -3.50
N SER A 264 -25.43 12.93 -4.72
CA SER A 264 -26.53 13.22 -5.64
C SER A 264 -27.75 12.32 -5.42
N GLY A 265 -27.72 11.44 -4.41
CA GLY A 265 -28.83 10.54 -4.05
C GLY A 265 -28.87 9.22 -4.82
N GLU A 266 -27.85 8.90 -5.61
CA GLU A 266 -27.77 7.60 -6.30
C GLU A 266 -27.44 6.46 -5.32
N ARG A 267 -27.95 5.26 -5.62
CA ARG A 267 -27.68 4.05 -4.83
C ARG A 267 -26.22 3.65 -4.91
N LEU A 268 -25.68 3.17 -3.79
CA LEU A 268 -24.28 2.85 -3.65
C LEU A 268 -23.88 1.67 -4.56
N SER A 269 -24.73 0.64 -4.63
CA SER A 269 -24.51 -0.52 -5.50
C SER A 269 -24.45 -0.15 -6.99
N ASP A 270 -25.35 0.73 -7.45
CA ASP A 270 -25.39 1.20 -8.84
C ASP A 270 -24.12 1.99 -9.19
N LEU A 271 -23.63 2.82 -8.27
CA LEU A 271 -22.41 3.61 -8.46
C LEU A 271 -21.15 2.75 -8.58
N PHE A 272 -21.01 1.72 -7.75
CA PHE A 272 -19.91 0.77 -7.91
C PHE A 272 -20.00 -0.01 -9.23
N GLN A 273 -21.22 -0.33 -9.68
CA GLN A 273 -21.45 -1.04 -10.94
C GLN A 273 -21.00 -0.25 -12.18
N LYS A 274 -20.99 1.09 -12.12
CA LYS A 274 -20.52 1.95 -13.23
C LYS A 274 -19.05 1.71 -13.61
N THR A 275 -18.24 1.14 -12.72
CA THR A 275 -16.79 0.91 -12.97
C THR A 275 -16.39 -0.56 -12.77
N PRO A 276 -16.85 -1.49 -13.64
CA PRO A 276 -16.63 -2.92 -13.47
C PRO A 276 -15.16 -3.35 -13.64
N SER A 277 -14.33 -2.50 -14.25
CA SER A 277 -12.88 -2.74 -14.37
C SER A 277 -12.14 -2.71 -13.02
N ILE A 278 -12.75 -2.10 -12.00
CA ILE A 278 -12.19 -1.92 -10.66
C ILE A 278 -13.01 -2.70 -9.63
N PHE A 279 -14.31 -2.46 -9.59
CA PHE A 279 -15.23 -3.10 -8.66
C PHE A 279 -15.78 -4.37 -9.30
N ALA A 280 -15.37 -5.54 -8.77
CA ALA A 280 -15.86 -6.80 -9.29
C ALA A 280 -17.33 -7.00 -8.93
N SER A 281 -18.01 -7.86 -9.70
CA SER A 281 -19.44 -8.18 -9.50
C SER A 281 -19.74 -8.69 -8.09
N SER A 282 -18.84 -9.48 -7.48
CA SER A 282 -18.98 -9.96 -6.11
C SER A 282 -18.98 -8.82 -5.08
N PHE A 283 -18.13 -7.82 -5.24
CA PHE A 283 -18.13 -6.61 -4.40
C PHE A 283 -19.47 -5.87 -4.52
N VAL A 284 -19.93 -5.61 -5.75
CA VAL A 284 -21.19 -4.90 -6.01
C VAL A 284 -22.38 -5.66 -5.43
N ALA A 285 -22.41 -6.98 -5.57
CA ALA A 285 -23.49 -7.82 -5.06
C ALA A 285 -23.60 -7.75 -3.53
N LEU A 286 -22.48 -7.89 -2.81
CA LEU A 286 -22.45 -7.80 -1.35
C LEU A 286 -22.82 -6.40 -0.84
N VAL A 287 -22.39 -5.34 -1.53
CA VAL A 287 -22.84 -3.97 -1.24
C VAL A 287 -24.34 -3.82 -1.46
N SER A 288 -24.90 -4.36 -2.54
CA SER A 288 -26.34 -4.30 -2.82
C SER A 288 -27.16 -5.03 -1.75
N VAL A 289 -26.66 -6.17 -1.25
CA VAL A 289 -27.28 -6.88 -0.11
C VAL A 289 -27.25 -6.00 1.14
N GLY A 290 -26.10 -5.43 1.50
CA GLY A 290 -25.98 -4.56 2.67
C GLY A 290 -26.84 -3.30 2.58
N GLU A 291 -26.97 -2.72 1.38
CA GLU A 291 -27.78 -1.54 1.12
C GLU A 291 -29.28 -1.83 1.30
N LYS A 292 -29.74 -3.01 0.89
CA LYS A 292 -31.13 -3.46 1.05
C LYS A 292 -31.47 -3.87 2.48
N THR A 293 -30.55 -4.54 3.18
CA THR A 293 -30.79 -5.05 4.54
C THR A 293 -30.45 -4.01 5.62
N GLY A 294 -29.80 -2.92 5.26
CA GLY A 294 -29.28 -1.92 6.20
C GLY A 294 -28.02 -2.38 6.94
N ASN A 295 -27.52 -3.60 6.70
CA ASN A 295 -26.39 -4.19 7.43
C ASN A 295 -25.07 -4.05 6.66
N MET A 296 -24.69 -2.80 6.37
CA MET A 296 -23.49 -2.49 5.60
C MET A 296 -22.19 -2.77 6.35
N GLU A 297 -22.17 -2.64 7.68
CA GLU A 297 -21.00 -2.95 8.51
C GLU A 297 -20.57 -4.41 8.30
N GLU A 298 -21.50 -5.34 8.49
CA GLU A 298 -21.21 -6.77 8.36
C GLU A 298 -20.82 -7.13 6.92
N MET A 299 -21.54 -6.60 5.93
CA MET A 299 -21.25 -6.89 4.51
C MET A 299 -19.86 -6.38 4.10
N TYR A 300 -19.43 -5.22 4.59
CA TYR A 300 -18.06 -4.76 4.35
C TYR A 300 -17.02 -5.64 5.06
N GLY A 301 -17.32 -6.15 6.25
CA GLY A 301 -16.50 -7.17 6.91
C GLY A 301 -16.35 -8.43 6.06
N SER A 302 -17.46 -8.97 5.54
CA SER A 302 -17.46 -10.15 4.68
C SER A 302 -16.70 -9.92 3.37
N ILE A 303 -16.89 -8.76 2.73
CA ILE A 303 -16.14 -8.38 1.52
C ILE A 303 -14.63 -8.34 1.81
N ALA A 304 -14.23 -7.75 2.94
CA ALA A 304 -12.83 -7.66 3.33
C ALA A 304 -12.21 -9.06 3.48
N SER A 305 -12.86 -9.95 4.25
CA SER A 305 -12.40 -11.33 4.43
C SER A 305 -12.33 -12.11 3.12
N TYR A 306 -13.37 -12.00 2.28
CA TYR A 306 -13.41 -12.69 0.98
C TYR A 306 -12.22 -12.31 0.08
N TYR A 307 -11.92 -11.01 -0.06
CA TYR A 307 -10.78 -10.58 -0.87
C TYR A 307 -9.43 -10.83 -0.20
N GLU A 308 -9.36 -10.87 1.13
CA GLU A 308 -8.17 -11.32 1.87
C GLU A 308 -7.86 -12.80 1.56
N GLU A 309 -8.84 -13.68 1.66
CA GLU A 309 -8.70 -15.10 1.33
C GLU A 309 -8.30 -15.33 -0.13
N GLU A 310 -8.92 -14.61 -1.07
CA GLU A 310 -8.55 -14.70 -2.48
C GLU A 310 -7.12 -14.21 -2.78
N MET A 311 -6.52 -13.38 -1.92
CA MET A 311 -5.12 -13.00 -2.03
C MET A 311 -4.21 -14.08 -1.47
N ASP A 312 -4.56 -14.65 -0.30
CA ASP A 312 -3.80 -15.71 0.35
C ASP A 312 -3.69 -16.97 -0.53
N VAL A 313 -4.68 -17.25 -1.40
CA VAL A 313 -4.63 -18.37 -2.38
C VAL A 313 -3.70 -18.11 -3.57
N ILE A 314 -3.46 -16.84 -3.93
CA ILE A 314 -2.65 -16.46 -5.09
C ILE A 314 -1.16 -16.32 -4.74
N ILE A 315 -0.85 -16.09 -3.47
CA ILE A 315 0.49 -15.84 -2.92
C ILE A 315 1.15 -17.16 -2.52
#